data_AF-A0A925RGI6-F1
#
_entry.id   AF-A0A925RGI6-F1
#
_cell.length_a   1.000
_cell.length_b   1.000
_cell.length_c   1.000
_cell.angle_alpha   90.00
_cell.angle_beta   90.00
_cell.angle_gamma   90.00
#
_symmetry.space_group_name_H-M   'P 1'
#
loop_
_entity.id
_entity.type
_entity.pdbx_description
1 polymer ?
#
loop_
_entity_poly.entity_id
_entity_poly.type
_entity_poly.pdbx_seq_one_letter_code
_entity_poly.pdbx_strand_id
1 'polypeptide(L)' 'MSDSNFARWFAKLKEDLDMVIKESKIGGERLILIHSRLIDLIDFLDPHCVRIPLKYRTKIE' A
#
# COMPACT_ATOMS: atom_id res chain seq x y z
N MET A 1 -13.24 12.09 14.02
CA MET A 1 -12.89 10.91 14.84
C MET A 1 -11.89 10.09 14.04
N SER A 2 -10.65 10.01 14.52
CA SER A 2 -9.63 9.15 13.91
C SER A 2 -10.03 7.70 14.14
N ASP A 3 -10.34 6.99 13.06
CA ASP A 3 -10.65 5.55 13.12
C ASP A 3 -9.40 4.81 13.63
N SER A 4 -9.48 4.31 14.85
CA SER A 4 -8.39 3.62 15.54
C SER A 4 -8.01 2.30 14.87
N ASN A 5 -8.93 1.69 14.11
CA ASN A 5 -8.64 0.51 13.30
C ASN A 5 -7.83 0.91 12.06
N PHE A 6 -8.19 2.00 11.40
CA PHE A 6 -7.42 2.54 10.27
C PHE A 6 -5.99 2.91 10.69
N ALA A 7 -5.84 3.60 11.83
CA ALA A 7 -4.52 3.97 12.33
C ALA A 7 -3.64 2.75 12.64
N ARG A 8 -4.21 1.71 13.27
CA ARG A 8 -3.50 0.45 13.56
C ARG A 8 -3.13 -0.30 12.28
N TRP A 9 -4.05 -0.37 11.32
CA TRP A 9 -3.82 -1.00 10.03
C TRP A 9 -2.70 -0.27 9.26
N PHE A 10 -2.70 1.06 9.25
CA PHE A 10 -1.68 1.87 8.59
C PHE A 10 -0.30 1.76 9.27
N ALA A 11 -0.26 1.72 10.60
CA ALA A 11 0.98 1.51 11.35
C ALA A 11 1.61 0.16 10.99
N LYS A 12 0.80 -0.91 10.91
CA LYS A 12 1.27 -2.24 10.53
C LYS A 12 1.81 -2.27 9.09
N LEU A 13 1.11 -1.66 8.14
CA LEU A 13 1.58 -1.53 6.76
C LEU A 13 2.95 -0.83 6.69
N LYS A 14 3.16 0.22 7.50
CA LYS A 14 4.43 0.93 7.56
C LYS A 14 5.56 0.05 8.10
N GLU A 15 5.30 -0.72 9.16
CA GLU A 15 6.25 -1.70 9.70
C GLU A 15 6.59 -2.79 8.68
N ASP A 16 5.59 -3.30 7.95
CA ASP A 16 5.77 -4.29 6.90
C ASP A 16 6.67 -3.74 5.77
N LEU A 17 6.50 -2.48 5.37
CA LEU A 17 7.37 -1.81 4.40
C LEU A 17 8.80 -1.65 4.91
N ASP A 18 8.97 -1.17 6.15
CA ASP A 18 10.29 -0.94 6.75
C ASP A 18 11.08 -2.26 6.88
N MET A 19 10.40 -3.37 7.15
CA MET A 19 10.99 -4.71 7.18
C MET A 19 11.45 -5.15 5.78
N VAL A 20 10.64 -4.93 4.75
CA VAL A 20 10.97 -5.30 3.36
C VAL A 20 12.16 -4.51 2.82
N ILE A 21 12.23 -3.21 3.12
CA ILE A 21 13.35 -2.36 2.72
C ILE A 21 14.66 -2.85 3.35
N LYS A 22 14.62 -3.31 4.61
CA LYS A 22 15.80 -3.81 5.34
C LYS A 22 16.27 -5.20 4.87
N GLU A 23 15.36 -6.07 4.43
CA GLU A 23 15.68 -7.43 4.00
C GLU A 23 16.04 -7.56 2.51
N SER A 24 15.70 -6.56 1.69
CA SER A 24 15.82 -6.63 0.23
C SER A 24 17.28 -6.53 -0.27
N LYS A 25 17.99 -7.66 -0.25
CA LYS A 25 19.01 -7.97 -1.29
C LYS A 25 18.42 -8.76 -2.47
N ILE A 26 17.23 -9.33 -2.36
CA ILE A 26 16.55 -10.10 -3.42
C ILE A 26 15.04 -10.03 -3.14
N GLY A 27 14.19 -9.66 -4.11
CA GLY A 27 12.75 -9.94 -4.00
C GLY A 27 11.79 -8.95 -4.68
N GLY A 28 11.86 -8.83 -6.01
CA GLY A 28 10.87 -8.04 -6.78
C GLY A 28 9.42 -8.47 -6.55
N GLU A 29 9.17 -9.78 -6.38
CA GLU A 29 7.83 -10.34 -6.13
C GLU A 29 7.17 -9.80 -4.86
N ARG A 30 7.94 -9.61 -3.77
CA ARG A 30 7.42 -9.08 -2.51
C ARG A 30 7.11 -7.59 -2.63
N LEU A 31 7.89 -6.84 -3.40
CA LEU A 31 7.64 -5.44 -3.70
C LEU A 31 6.36 -5.28 -4.54
N ILE A 32 6.19 -6.12 -5.57
CA ILE A 32 4.99 -6.21 -6.41
C ILE A 32 3.75 -6.49 -5.55
N LEU A 33 3.85 -7.42 -4.60
CA LEU A 33 2.77 -7.73 -3.68
C LEU A 33 2.39 -6.53 -2.81
N ILE A 34 3.36 -5.84 -2.22
CA ILE A 34 3.12 -4.66 -1.38
C ILE A 34 2.51 -3.52 -2.19
N HIS A 35 3.08 -3.26 -3.37
CA HIS A 35 2.53 -2.27 -4.30
C HIS A 35 1.06 -2.58 -4.61
N SER A 36 0.75 -3.83 -4.94
CA SER A 36 -0.62 -4.26 -5.22
C SER A 36 -1.58 -4.02 -4.06
N ARG A 37 -1.14 -4.28 -2.81
CA ARG A 37 -1.95 -4.02 -1.60
C ARG A 37 -2.16 -2.53 -1.33
N LEU A 38 -1.18 -1.69 -1.67
CA LEU A 38 -1.32 -0.23 -1.56
C LEU A 38 -2.36 0.31 -2.55
N ILE A 39 -2.36 -0.21 -3.78
CA ILE A 39 -3.38 0.14 -4.77
C ILE A 39 -4.78 -0.28 -4.28
N ASP A 40 -4.93 -1.51 -3.76
CA ASP A 40 -6.21 -1.99 -3.21
C ASP A 40 -6.76 -1.05 -2.11
N LEU A 41 -5.88 -0.55 -1.25
CA LEU A 41 -6.25 0.42 -0.24
C LEU A 41 -6.69 1.75 -0.85
N ILE A 42 -5.94 2.27 -1.82
CA ILE A 42 -6.26 3.54 -2.48
C ILE A 42 -7.64 3.44 -3.15
N ASP A 43 -7.95 2.31 -3.78
CA ASP A 43 -9.26 2.05 -4.36
C ASP A 43 -10.37 2.01 -3.32
N PHE A 44 -10.10 1.47 -2.13
CA PHE A 44 -11.05 1.49 -1.02
C PHE A 44 -11.29 2.90 -0.45
N LEU A 45 -10.23 3.70 -0.27
CA LEU A 45 -10.31 5.02 0.36
C LEU A 45 -10.74 6.13 -0.59
N ASP A 46 -10.47 5.98 -1.88
CA ASP A 46 -10.75 6.98 -2.91
C ASP A 46 -11.41 6.31 -4.13
N PRO A 47 -12.61 5.73 -3.96
CA PRO A 47 -13.28 4.96 -5.02
C PRO A 47 -13.66 5.81 -6.24
N HIS A 48 -13.86 7.12 -6.04
CA HIS A 48 -14.19 8.05 -7.11
C HIS A 48 -12.97 8.75 -7.73
N CYS A 49 -11.76 8.34 -7.34
CA CYS A 49 -10.51 8.87 -7.89
C CYS A 49 -10.36 10.39 -7.77
N VAL A 50 -10.87 10.95 -6.68
CA VAL A 50 -10.84 12.40 -6.41
C VAL A 50 -9.44 12.83 -5.95
N ARG A 51 -8.73 11.96 -5.22
CA ARG A 51 -7.42 12.26 -4.64
C ARG A 51 -6.28 11.72 -5.49
N ILE A 52 -6.40 10.49 -5.98
CA ILE A 52 -5.38 9.84 -6.80
C ILE A 52 -5.97 9.45 -8.17
N PRO A 53 -5.53 10.09 -9.26
CA PRO A 53 -5.97 9.76 -10.61
C PRO A 53 -5.69 8.31 -11.00
N LEU A 54 -6.57 7.74 -11.85
CA LEU A 54 -6.51 6.33 -12.28
C LEU A 54 -5.15 5.90 -12.84
N LYS A 55 -4.46 6.81 -13.56
CA LYS A 55 -3.15 6.56 -14.17
C LYS A 55 -2.02 6.22 -13.20
N TYR A 56 -2.20 6.49 -11.90
CA TYR A 56 -1.23 6.16 -10.85
C TYR A 56 -1.63 4.92 -10.04
N ARG A 57 -2.74 4.27 -10.40
CA ARG A 57 -3.30 3.10 -9.69
C ARG A 57 -2.99 1.78 -10.40
N THR A 58 -2.11 1.81 -11.38
CA THR A 58 -1.73 0.60 -12.13
C THR A 58 -0.89 -0.30 -11.25
N LYS A 59 -1.35 -1.53 -11.01
CA LYS A 59 -0.54 -2.55 -10.34
C LYS A 59 0.62 -2.96 -11.24
N ILE A 60 1.78 -3.16 -10.63
CA ILE A 60 2.99 -3.64 -11.28
C ILE A 60 2.94 -5.17 -11.25
N GLU A 61 3.41 -5.84 -12.30
CA GLU A 61 3.52 -7.31 -12.44
C GLU A 61 4.96 -7.79 -12.39
#